data_AF-A0A7X7NPM5-F1
#
_entry.id   AF-A0A7X7NPM5-F1
#
_cell.length_a   1.000
_cell.length_b   1.000
_cell.length_c   1.000
_cell.angle_alpha   90.00
_cell.angle_beta   90.00
_cell.angle_gamma   90.00
#
_symmetry.space_group_name_H-M   'P 1'
#
loop_
_entity.id
_entity.type
_entity.pdbx_description
1 polymer ?
#
loop_
_entity_poly.entity_id
_entity_poly.type
_entity_poly.pdbx_seq_one_letter_code
_entity_poly.pdbx_strand_id
1 'polypeptide(L)'
;MAQGKGMSAERLALAVVRRARRVPKAEEAALKVATALRGNQLARTAVSRAFDMDLEGIGGTVFLDGGTLLAGQGLDNVPVVILSLVGTPDDLVPERLEEIGQEQLLTAGFRPVLVVDGDHFGAIRRYGWPVELVLSEAQWDADESLRDEAGWEAYLVRRLQEIRRNYRAAALLEFGPEHPWTLTYLRSLGPATP
;
A
#
# COMPACT_ATOMS: atom_id res chain seq x y z
N MET A 1 -4.44 22.64 36.33
CA MET A 1 -4.14 22.65 34.88
C MET A 1 -4.42 21.26 34.32
N ALA A 2 -5.50 21.10 33.56
CA ALA A 2 -5.94 19.82 33.01
C ALA A 2 -5.22 19.56 31.67
N GLN A 3 -4.32 18.57 31.62
CA GLN A 3 -3.77 18.09 30.36
C GLN A 3 -4.79 17.14 29.70
N GLY A 4 -5.36 17.59 28.58
CA GLY A 4 -6.21 16.77 27.73
C GLY A 4 -5.41 15.60 27.16
N LYS A 5 -5.71 14.40 27.64
CA LYS A 5 -5.23 13.13 27.09
C LYS A 5 -5.89 12.92 25.73
N GLY A 6 -5.27 13.44 24.67
CA GLY A 6 -5.67 13.10 23.30
C GLY A 6 -5.55 11.59 23.11
N MET A 7 -6.67 10.91 22.90
CA MET A 7 -6.64 9.49 22.51
C MET A 7 -5.88 9.36 21.19
N SER A 8 -4.92 8.44 21.12
CA SER A 8 -4.30 8.03 19.86
C SER A 8 -5.40 7.66 18.85
N ALA A 9 -5.25 8.12 17.61
CA ALA A 9 -6.21 7.90 16.52
C ALA A 9 -6.55 6.41 16.34
N GLU A 10 -5.60 5.53 16.64
CA GLU A 10 -5.76 4.07 16.59
C GLU A 10 -6.72 3.54 17.67
N ARG A 11 -6.64 4.08 18.90
CA ARG A 11 -7.58 3.73 19.98
C ARG A 11 -8.97 4.26 19.71
N LEU A 12 -9.07 5.44 19.11
CA LEU A 12 -10.33 6.01 18.64
C LEU A 12 -10.96 5.13 17.54
N ALA A 13 -10.16 4.72 16.54
CA ALA A 13 -10.61 3.82 15.49
C ALA A 13 -11.11 2.48 16.06
N LEU A 14 -10.35 1.84 16.96
CA LEU A 14 -10.75 0.59 17.61
C LEU A 14 -12.01 0.73 18.49
N ALA A 15 -12.17 1.85 19.18
CA ALA A 15 -13.37 2.12 19.99
C ALA A 15 -14.61 2.31 19.10
N VAL A 16 -14.46 3.02 17.98
CA VAL A 16 -15.52 3.23 16.98
C VAL A 16 -15.92 1.91 16.32
N VAL A 17 -14.95 1.08 15.94
CA VAL A 17 -15.15 -0.28 15.41
C VAL A 17 -15.97 -1.14 16.38
N ARG A 18 -15.58 -1.21 17.66
CA ARG A 18 -16.31 -2.00 18.67
C ARG A 18 -17.75 -1.53 18.85
N ARG A 19 -17.99 -0.22 18.72
CA ARG A 19 -19.32 0.37 18.82
C ARG A 19 -20.18 0.02 17.60
N ALA A 20 -19.61 0.07 16.40
CA ALA A 20 -20.31 -0.17 15.14
C ALA A 20 -20.59 -1.66 14.87
N ARG A 21 -19.77 -2.60 15.36
CA ARG A 21 -20.09 -4.05 15.35
C ARG A 21 -21.38 -4.42 16.10
N ARG A 22 -21.93 -3.52 16.93
CA ARG A 22 -23.18 -3.74 17.69
C ARG A 22 -24.43 -3.21 16.98
N VAL A 23 -24.30 -2.65 15.78
CA VAL A 23 -25.41 -2.05 15.03
C VAL A 23 -25.76 -2.96 13.84
N PRO A 24 -27.02 -3.36 13.66
CA PRO A 24 -27.46 -4.02 12.42
C PRO A 24 -27.24 -3.06 11.24
N LYS A 25 -26.61 -3.52 10.13
CA LYS A 25 -26.08 -2.71 9.01
C LYS A 25 -24.70 -2.06 9.23
N ALA A 26 -23.77 -2.78 9.87
CA ALA A 26 -22.42 -2.30 10.17
C ALA A 26 -21.60 -1.86 8.92
N GLU A 27 -21.86 -2.43 7.74
CA GLU A 27 -21.15 -2.10 6.49
C GLU A 27 -21.40 -0.66 6.01
N GLU A 28 -22.65 -0.18 6.01
CA GLU A 28 -22.98 1.20 5.63
C GLU A 28 -22.36 2.22 6.61
N ALA A 29 -22.30 1.87 7.89
CA ALA A 29 -21.66 2.69 8.91
C ALA A 29 -20.13 2.71 8.75
N ALA A 30 -19.53 1.57 8.41
CA ALA A 30 -18.10 1.46 8.11
C ALA A 30 -17.70 2.31 6.91
N LEU A 31 -18.51 2.30 5.83
CA LEU A 31 -18.28 3.11 4.64
C LEU A 31 -18.33 4.63 4.97
N LYS A 32 -19.30 5.06 5.77
CA LYS A 32 -19.41 6.47 6.22
C LYS A 32 -18.25 6.89 7.10
N VAL A 33 -17.80 6.03 8.01
CA VAL A 33 -16.64 6.30 8.88
C VAL A 33 -15.34 6.33 8.09
N ALA A 34 -15.15 5.41 7.15
CA ALA A 34 -13.99 5.40 6.24
C ALA A 34 -13.95 6.66 5.36
N THR A 35 -15.12 7.17 4.94
CA THR A 35 -15.25 8.42 4.17
C THR A 35 -14.97 9.65 5.04
N ALA A 36 -15.40 9.66 6.31
CA ALA A 36 -15.10 10.74 7.24
C ALA A 36 -13.61 10.78 7.66
N LEU A 37 -12.92 9.64 7.60
CA LEU A 37 -11.49 9.49 7.91
C LEU A 37 -10.58 9.60 6.68
N ARG A 38 -11.08 10.18 5.57
CA ARG A 38 -10.38 10.29 4.28
C ARG A 38 -8.96 10.85 4.36
N GLY A 39 -8.67 11.70 5.37
CA GLY A 39 -7.36 12.33 5.58
C GLY A 39 -6.36 11.55 6.45
N ASN A 40 -6.68 10.36 6.98
CA ASN A 40 -5.75 9.59 7.82
C ASN A 40 -5.68 8.12 7.41
N GLN A 41 -4.55 7.76 6.79
CA GLN A 41 -4.31 6.46 6.15
C GLN A 41 -4.24 5.30 7.15
N LEU A 42 -3.63 5.50 8.31
CA LEU A 42 -3.59 4.49 9.40
C LEU A 42 -4.99 4.20 9.96
N ALA A 43 -5.82 5.24 10.09
CA ALA A 43 -7.19 5.09 10.56
C ALA A 43 -8.08 4.34 9.55
N ARG A 44 -7.89 4.55 8.24
CA ARG A 44 -8.61 3.80 7.18
C ARG A 44 -8.23 2.32 7.18
N THR A 45 -6.94 2.00 7.27
CA THR A 45 -6.48 0.61 7.31
C THR A 45 -6.97 -0.13 8.55
N ALA A 46 -7.03 0.54 9.71
CA ALA A 46 -7.59 -0.04 10.93
C ALA A 46 -9.10 -0.32 10.80
N VAL A 47 -9.85 0.57 10.14
CA VAL A 47 -11.28 0.40 9.90
C VAL A 47 -11.55 -0.73 8.90
N SER A 48 -10.85 -0.79 7.76
CA SER A 48 -11.08 -1.86 6.77
C SER A 48 -10.78 -3.25 7.35
N ARG A 49 -9.69 -3.38 8.11
CA ARG A 49 -9.32 -4.65 8.79
C ARG A 49 -10.34 -5.09 9.83
N ALA A 50 -11.00 -4.16 10.51
CA ALA A 50 -11.85 -4.51 11.64
C ALA A 50 -13.31 -4.78 11.27
N PHE A 51 -13.75 -4.30 10.10
CA PHE A 51 -15.09 -4.59 9.57
C PHE A 51 -15.14 -5.78 8.64
N ASP A 52 -13.99 -6.38 8.29
CA ASP A 52 -13.90 -7.56 7.43
C ASP A 52 -14.87 -7.44 6.24
N MET A 53 -14.84 -6.27 5.59
CA MET A 53 -15.79 -5.95 4.53
C MET A 53 -15.56 -6.96 3.40
N ASP A 54 -16.41 -7.99 3.37
CA ASP A 54 -16.52 -9.01 2.34
C ASP A 54 -17.09 -8.37 1.07
N LEU A 55 -16.27 -7.52 0.45
CA LEU A 55 -16.36 -7.26 -0.98
C LEU A 55 -15.68 -8.46 -1.65
N GLU A 56 -16.45 -9.51 -1.94
CA GLU A 56 -16.02 -10.69 -2.68
C GLU A 56 -15.37 -10.25 -4.00
N GLY A 57 -14.04 -10.34 -4.09
CA GLY A 57 -13.29 -9.99 -5.29
C GLY A 57 -11.80 -9.70 -5.05
N ILE A 58 -10.94 -10.35 -5.83
CA ILE A 58 -9.56 -9.91 -6.06
C ILE A 58 -9.64 -8.55 -6.76
N GLY A 59 -8.97 -7.51 -6.22
CA GLY A 59 -9.13 -6.13 -6.70
C GLY A 59 -10.22 -5.32 -6.00
N GLY A 60 -10.84 -5.84 -4.94
CA GLY A 60 -11.79 -5.11 -4.11
C GLY A 60 -11.18 -3.83 -3.52
N THR A 61 -11.99 -2.78 -3.43
CA THR A 61 -11.65 -1.39 -3.09
C THR A 61 -10.95 -1.26 -1.73
N VAL A 62 -9.65 -1.55 -1.67
CA VAL A 62 -8.81 -0.94 -0.64
C VAL A 62 -8.84 0.55 -0.97
N PHE A 63 -9.30 1.31 0.00
CA PHE A 63 -9.46 2.75 -0.07
C PHE A 63 -8.09 3.47 -0.08
N LEU A 64 -7.31 3.21 -1.14
CA LEU A 64 -6.04 3.84 -1.46
C LEU A 64 -6.31 4.93 -2.49
N ASP A 65 -5.78 6.12 -2.23
CA ASP A 65 -5.69 7.16 -3.24
C ASP A 65 -4.58 6.77 -4.24
N GLY A 66 -4.64 7.28 -5.47
CA GLY A 66 -3.59 7.08 -6.48
C GLY A 66 -2.27 7.81 -6.17
N GLY A 67 -2.20 8.52 -5.05
CA GLY A 67 -1.12 9.43 -4.73
C GLY A 67 -1.39 10.84 -5.22
N THR A 68 -0.44 11.74 -4.97
CA THR A 68 -0.57 13.18 -5.24
C THR A 68 -0.75 13.47 -6.73
N LEU A 69 -0.16 12.64 -7.61
CA LEU A 69 -0.14 12.85 -9.05
C LEU A 69 -1.54 12.82 -9.69
N LEU A 70 -2.47 12.04 -9.14
CA LEU A 70 -3.81 11.86 -9.68
C LEU A 70 -4.91 12.14 -8.65
N ALA A 71 -4.58 12.91 -7.61
CA ALA A 71 -5.51 13.27 -6.54
C ALA A 71 -6.79 13.90 -7.12
N GLY A 72 -7.95 13.35 -6.73
CA GLY A 72 -9.25 13.85 -7.16
C GLY A 72 -9.79 13.29 -8.49
N GLN A 73 -9.08 12.39 -9.17
CA GLN A 73 -9.53 11.82 -10.46
C GLN A 73 -10.41 10.56 -10.37
N GLY A 74 -10.85 10.15 -9.17
CA GLY A 74 -11.79 9.02 -9.03
C GLY A 74 -11.16 7.66 -9.34
N LEU A 75 -9.90 7.45 -8.96
CA LEU A 75 -9.16 6.19 -9.10
C LEU A 75 -9.61 5.07 -8.15
N ASP A 76 -10.76 5.24 -7.51
CA ASP A 76 -11.29 4.25 -6.55
C ASP A 76 -11.53 2.88 -7.22
N ASN A 77 -11.70 2.86 -8.56
CA ASN A 77 -12.02 1.68 -9.35
C ASN A 77 -10.83 1.05 -10.10
N VAL A 78 -9.61 1.61 -10.01
CA VAL A 78 -8.44 1.02 -10.67
C VAL A 78 -7.70 0.03 -9.76
N PRO A 79 -7.06 -1.01 -10.32
CA PRO A 79 -6.38 -2.04 -9.53
C PRO A 79 -5.24 -1.47 -8.68
N VAL A 80 -5.05 -2.05 -7.50
CA VAL A 80 -3.86 -1.82 -6.68
C VAL A 80 -2.74 -2.72 -7.19
N VAL A 81 -1.56 -2.16 -7.44
CA VAL A 81 -0.37 -2.88 -7.91
C VAL A 81 0.75 -2.66 -6.92
N ILE A 82 1.31 -3.75 -6.41
CA ILE A 82 2.51 -3.69 -5.58
C ILE A 82 3.73 -3.67 -6.50
N LEU A 83 4.61 -2.71 -6.27
CA LEU A 83 5.87 -2.54 -7.00
C LEU A 83 7.02 -2.71 -6.00
N SER A 84 7.74 -3.81 -6.14
CA SER A 84 8.90 -4.12 -5.31
C SER A 84 10.15 -3.49 -5.90
N LEU A 85 10.78 -2.63 -5.11
CA LEU A 85 12.11 -2.06 -5.34
C LEU A 85 13.15 -2.67 -4.38
N VAL A 86 12.82 -3.80 -3.74
CA VAL A 86 13.74 -4.52 -2.85
C VAL A 86 14.99 -4.93 -3.63
N GLY A 87 16.17 -4.68 -3.07
CA GLY A 87 17.45 -4.94 -3.73
C GLY A 87 17.78 -3.97 -4.89
N THR A 88 16.95 -2.95 -5.14
CA THR A 88 17.29 -1.90 -6.11
C THR A 88 18.41 -1.03 -5.53
N PRO A 89 19.52 -0.80 -6.26
CA PRO A 89 20.56 0.13 -5.83
C PRO A 89 20.00 1.51 -5.48
N ASP A 90 20.43 2.07 -4.34
CA ASP A 90 19.94 3.33 -3.78
C ASP A 90 19.94 4.50 -4.77
N ASP A 91 20.94 4.57 -5.63
CA ASP A 91 21.12 5.61 -6.65
C ASP A 91 20.13 5.49 -7.81
N LEU A 92 19.59 4.30 -8.06
CA LEU A 92 18.60 4.03 -9.10
C LEU A 92 17.16 4.23 -8.62
N VAL A 93 16.89 4.17 -7.31
CA VAL A 93 15.54 4.30 -6.76
C VAL A 93 14.82 5.58 -7.25
N PRO A 94 15.43 6.78 -7.23
CA PRO A 94 14.78 8.00 -7.73
C PRO A 94 14.33 7.91 -9.19
N GLU A 95 15.16 7.34 -10.07
CA GLU A 95 14.84 7.12 -11.48
C GLU A 95 13.65 6.17 -11.63
N ARG A 96 13.64 5.05 -10.88
CA ARG A 96 12.52 4.09 -10.89
C ARG A 96 11.21 4.71 -10.43
N LEU A 97 11.25 5.57 -9.41
CA LEU A 97 10.07 6.31 -8.95
C LEU A 97 9.54 7.26 -10.03
N GLU A 98 10.43 7.91 -10.78
CA GLU A 98 10.05 8.76 -11.90
C GLU A 98 9.38 7.95 -13.02
N GLU A 99 9.96 6.81 -13.42
CA GLU A 99 9.37 5.91 -14.42
C GLU A 99 7.95 5.47 -14.02
N ILE A 100 7.76 5.02 -12.77
CA ILE A 100 6.44 4.63 -12.25
C ILE A 100 5.47 5.81 -12.29
N GLY A 101 5.94 7.00 -11.92
CA GLY A 101 5.13 8.21 -11.89
C GLY A 101 4.68 8.65 -13.28
N GLN A 102 5.57 8.57 -14.26
CA GLN A 102 5.27 8.84 -15.66
C GLN A 102 4.21 7.86 -16.19
N GLU A 103 4.37 6.55 -15.95
CA GLU A 103 3.38 5.56 -16.38
C GLU A 103 2.03 5.77 -15.71
N GLN A 104 2.02 6.10 -14.42
CA GLN A 104 0.79 6.42 -13.72
C GLN A 104 0.10 7.65 -14.33
N LEU A 105 0.83 8.73 -14.63
CA LEU A 105 0.28 9.92 -15.28
C LEU A 105 -0.26 9.65 -16.68
N LEU A 106 0.43 8.80 -17.46
CA LEU A 106 0.04 8.48 -18.83
C LEU A 106 -1.18 7.57 -18.90
N THR A 107 -1.28 6.59 -18.00
CA THR A 107 -2.31 5.56 -18.07
C THR A 107 -3.48 5.79 -17.12
N ALA A 108 -3.23 6.43 -15.98
CA ALA A 108 -4.13 6.47 -14.84
C ALA A 108 -4.70 5.08 -14.47
N GLY A 109 -3.99 3.99 -14.82
CA GLY A 109 -4.54 2.63 -14.86
C GLY A 109 -4.38 1.84 -13.56
N PHE A 110 -3.64 2.37 -12.58
CA PHE A 110 -3.32 1.63 -11.36
C PHE A 110 -3.04 2.54 -10.15
N ARG A 111 -3.14 1.93 -8.96
CA ARG A 111 -2.75 2.52 -7.68
C ARG A 111 -1.51 1.81 -7.14
N PRO A 112 -0.34 2.46 -7.11
CA PRO A 112 0.90 1.84 -6.67
C PRO A 112 0.93 1.69 -5.15
N VAL A 113 1.52 0.59 -4.69
CA VAL A 113 2.04 0.41 -3.34
C VAL A 113 3.51 0.02 -3.49
N LEU A 114 4.41 0.79 -2.91
CA LEU A 114 5.85 0.49 -3.01
C LEU A 114 6.29 -0.43 -1.89
N VAL A 115 7.18 -1.37 -2.21
CA VAL A 115 7.94 -2.13 -1.23
C VAL A 115 9.41 -1.82 -1.41
N VAL A 116 10.07 -1.40 -0.34
CA VAL A 116 11.50 -1.04 -0.33
C VAL A 116 12.19 -1.73 0.84
N ASP A 117 13.51 -1.87 0.76
CA ASP A 117 14.38 -2.38 1.82
C ASP A 117 15.44 -1.35 2.29
N GLY A 118 15.36 -0.12 1.77
CA GLY A 118 16.22 1.02 2.11
C GLY A 118 15.44 2.28 2.52
N ASP A 119 16.14 3.27 3.07
CA ASP A 119 15.56 4.55 3.51
C ASP A 119 15.38 5.53 2.33
N HIS A 120 14.31 5.31 1.56
CA HIS A 120 13.95 6.15 0.41
C HIS A 120 12.67 6.97 0.64
N PHE A 121 12.22 7.09 1.90
CA PHE A 121 10.94 7.75 2.22
C PHE A 121 10.88 9.19 1.75
N GLY A 122 12.01 9.91 1.76
CA GLY A 122 12.09 11.30 1.29
C GLY A 122 11.75 11.45 -0.20
N ALA A 123 12.25 10.55 -1.04
CA ALA A 123 11.96 10.53 -2.48
C ALA A 123 10.50 10.11 -2.74
N ILE A 124 10.04 9.06 -2.06
CA ILE A 124 8.70 8.49 -2.21
C ILE A 124 7.59 9.46 -1.80
N ARG A 125 7.80 10.23 -0.72
CA ARG A 125 6.81 11.19 -0.20
C ARG A 125 6.32 12.19 -1.24
N ARG A 126 7.14 12.52 -2.24
CA ARG A 126 6.78 13.45 -3.33
C ARG A 126 5.59 12.95 -4.15
N TYR A 127 5.46 11.64 -4.28
CA TYR A 127 4.41 10.98 -5.06
C TYR A 127 3.17 10.68 -4.22
N GLY A 128 3.28 10.67 -2.88
CA GLY A 128 2.17 10.39 -1.99
C GLY A 128 1.70 8.94 -2.00
N TRP A 129 2.52 8.02 -2.53
CA TRP A 129 2.20 6.59 -2.58
C TRP A 129 2.39 5.90 -1.23
N PRO A 130 1.56 4.91 -0.88
CA PRO A 130 1.83 3.99 0.21
C PRO A 130 3.17 3.29 0.04
N VAL A 131 3.89 3.10 1.15
CA VAL A 131 5.18 2.41 1.18
C VAL A 131 5.24 1.42 2.33
N GLU A 132 5.72 0.23 2.04
CA GLU A 132 6.06 -0.80 3.01
C GLU A 132 7.57 -0.98 3.03
N LEU A 133 8.15 -1.03 4.23
CA LEU A 133 9.56 -1.32 4.43
C LEU A 133 9.71 -2.79 4.83
N VAL A 134 10.63 -3.50 4.17
CA VAL A 134 11.08 -4.84 4.56
C VAL A 134 12.55 -4.80 4.95
N LEU A 135 13.04 -5.87 5.58
CA LEU A 135 14.46 -6.02 5.86
C LEU A 135 15.22 -6.28 4.56
N SER A 136 16.31 -5.54 4.33
CA SER A 136 17.26 -5.90 3.29
C SER A 136 18.01 -7.18 3.67
N GLU A 137 18.56 -7.87 2.68
CA GLU A 137 19.38 -9.07 2.92
C GLU A 137 20.57 -8.74 3.83
N ALA A 138 21.22 -7.59 3.61
CA ALA A 138 22.32 -7.14 4.45
C ALA A 138 21.89 -6.88 5.91
N GLN A 139 20.69 -6.34 6.15
CA GLN A 139 20.16 -6.14 7.51
C GLN A 139 19.80 -7.47 8.18
N TRP A 140 19.20 -8.37 7.42
CA TRP A 140 18.93 -9.74 7.88
C TRP A 140 20.23 -10.45 8.26
N ASP A 141 21.29 -10.21 7.49
CA ASP A 141 22.57 -10.84 7.74
C ASP A 141 23.36 -10.24 8.90
N ALA A 142 23.14 -8.96 9.20
CA ALA A 142 23.83 -8.27 10.28
C ALA A 142 23.29 -8.64 11.67
N ASP A 143 22.05 -9.12 11.78
CA ASP A 143 21.38 -9.33 13.07
C ASP A 143 20.83 -10.76 13.19
N GLU A 144 21.53 -11.59 13.97
CA GLU A 144 21.14 -12.98 14.25
C GLU A 144 19.76 -13.09 14.92
N SER A 145 19.31 -12.06 15.64
CA SER A 145 17.99 -12.08 16.31
C SER A 145 16.82 -11.90 15.33
N LEU A 146 17.08 -11.38 14.13
CA LEU A 146 16.06 -11.22 13.09
C LEU A 146 15.94 -12.45 12.19
N ARG A 147 16.95 -13.33 12.20
CA ARG A 147 17.03 -14.49 11.34
C ARG A 147 16.10 -15.61 11.82
N ASP A 148 15.45 -16.25 10.86
CA ASP A 148 14.80 -17.54 11.05
C ASP A 148 15.51 -18.65 10.24
N GLU A 149 15.26 -19.90 10.61
CA GLU A 149 15.86 -21.08 9.93
C GLU A 149 15.44 -21.20 8.46
N ALA A 150 14.36 -20.53 8.03
CA ALA A 150 13.87 -20.57 6.66
C ALA A 150 14.63 -19.61 5.73
N GLY A 151 15.38 -18.65 6.28
CA GLY A 151 16.24 -17.73 5.53
C GLY A 151 15.52 -16.49 5.00
N TRP A 152 16.33 -15.55 4.51
CA TRP A 152 15.85 -14.22 4.09
C TRP A 152 14.83 -14.28 2.95
N GLU A 153 15.06 -15.12 1.94
CA GLU A 153 14.13 -15.28 0.81
C GLU A 153 12.75 -15.75 1.29
N ALA A 154 12.70 -16.71 2.22
CA ALA A 154 11.44 -17.20 2.78
C ALA A 154 10.72 -16.12 3.60
N TYR A 155 11.48 -15.32 4.36
CA TYR A 155 10.95 -14.13 5.02
C TYR A 155 10.35 -13.15 4.02
N LEU A 156 11.07 -12.81 2.95
CA LEU A 156 10.64 -11.84 1.96
C LEU A 156 9.37 -12.32 1.25
N VAL A 157 9.34 -13.57 0.80
CA VAL A 157 8.15 -14.18 0.19
C VAL A 157 6.94 -14.10 1.12
N ARG A 158 7.10 -14.45 2.40
CA ARG A 158 6.03 -14.36 3.41
C ARG A 158 5.53 -12.92 3.57
N ARG A 159 6.43 -11.95 3.67
CA ARG A 159 6.10 -10.52 3.79
C ARG A 159 5.38 -9.98 2.56
N LEU A 160 5.87 -10.30 1.35
CA LEU A 160 5.24 -9.89 0.10
C LEU A 160 3.83 -10.47 -0.06
N GLN A 161 3.61 -11.73 0.34
CA GLN A 161 2.29 -12.34 0.36
C GLN A 161 1.34 -11.65 1.36
N GLU A 162 1.83 -11.29 2.55
CA GLU A 162 1.06 -10.54 3.54
C GLU A 162 0.67 -9.15 3.03
N ILE A 163 1.62 -8.41 2.44
CA ILE A 163 1.38 -7.10 1.83
C ILE A 163 0.34 -7.23 0.72
N ARG A 164 0.49 -8.20 -0.18
CA ARG A 164 -0.48 -8.47 -1.26
C ARG A 164 -1.89 -8.71 -0.74
N ARG A 165 -2.05 -9.52 0.31
CA ARG A 165 -3.35 -9.75 0.96
C ARG A 165 -3.88 -8.47 1.61
N ASN A 166 -3.04 -7.73 2.33
CA ASN A 166 -3.42 -6.51 3.03
C ASN A 166 -3.95 -5.42 2.09
N TYR A 167 -3.32 -5.26 0.93
CA TYR A 167 -3.69 -4.27 -0.07
C TYR A 167 -4.64 -4.80 -1.15
N ARG A 168 -5.04 -6.09 -1.05
CA ARG A 168 -5.83 -6.81 -2.07
C ARG A 168 -5.30 -6.58 -3.48
N ALA A 169 -3.98 -6.54 -3.63
CA ALA A 169 -3.34 -6.12 -4.86
C ALA A 169 -3.62 -7.12 -6.00
N ALA A 170 -3.99 -6.58 -7.16
CA ALA A 170 -4.23 -7.35 -8.37
C ALA A 170 -2.93 -8.00 -8.86
N ALA A 171 -1.81 -7.29 -8.71
CA ALA A 171 -0.48 -7.75 -9.09
C ALA A 171 0.57 -7.35 -8.05
N LEU A 172 1.64 -8.15 -8.02
CA LEU A 172 2.90 -7.84 -7.36
C LEU A 172 3.97 -7.99 -8.43
N LEU A 173 4.72 -6.92 -8.68
CA LEU A 173 5.72 -6.86 -9.73
C LEU A 173 7.04 -6.40 -9.12
N GLU A 174 8.12 -7.08 -9.49
CA GLU A 174 9.47 -6.63 -9.23
C GLU A 174 9.85 -5.59 -10.28
N PHE A 175 10.56 -4.56 -9.87
CA PHE A 175 10.88 -3.41 -10.71
C PHE A 175 12.39 -3.26 -10.82
N GLY A 176 12.93 -3.43 -12.03
CA GLY A 176 14.36 -3.42 -12.27
C GLY A 176 14.72 -3.95 -13.65
N PRO A 177 16.00 -3.90 -14.04
CA PRO A 177 16.47 -4.33 -15.36
C PRO A 177 16.19 -5.82 -15.64
N GLU A 178 16.16 -6.66 -14.60
CA GLU A 178 15.81 -8.08 -14.71
C GLU A 178 14.31 -8.32 -14.99
N HIS A 179 13.49 -7.28 -14.84
CA HIS A 179 12.04 -7.33 -15.04
C HIS A 179 11.57 -6.28 -16.06
N PRO A 180 12.06 -6.36 -17.33
CA PRO A 180 11.80 -5.33 -18.35
C PRO A 180 10.31 -5.23 -18.73
N TRP A 181 9.53 -6.27 -18.44
CA TRP A 181 8.10 -6.32 -18.74
C TRP A 181 7.22 -5.57 -17.74
N THR A 182 7.77 -5.13 -16.60
CA THR A 182 6.97 -4.48 -15.56
C THR A 182 6.31 -3.21 -16.05
N LEU A 183 7.05 -2.34 -16.77
CA LEU A 183 6.48 -1.14 -17.40
C LEU A 183 5.42 -1.49 -18.46
N THR A 184 5.67 -2.51 -19.27
CA THR A 184 4.69 -2.98 -20.27
C THR A 184 3.41 -3.47 -19.62
N TYR A 185 3.49 -4.19 -18.50
CA TYR A 185 2.33 -4.61 -17.74
C TYR A 185 1.56 -3.41 -17.18
N LEU A 186 2.24 -2.44 -16.56
CA LEU A 186 1.61 -1.23 -16.05
C LEU A 186 0.87 -0.46 -17.15
N ARG A 187 1.48 -0.35 -18.34
CA ARG A 187 0.82 0.26 -19.51
C ARG A 187 -0.46 -0.45 -19.90
N SER A 188 -0.47 -1.79 -19.83
CA SER A 188 -1.65 -2.59 -20.20
C SER A 188 -2.84 -2.44 -19.25
N LEU A 189 -2.63 -1.87 -18.06
CA LEU A 189 -3.71 -1.57 -17.10
C LEU A 189 -4.46 -0.27 -17.42
N GLY A 190 -3.87 0.59 -18.26
CA GLY A 190 -4.54 1.78 -18.76
C GLY A 190 -5.69 1.46 -19.73
N PRO A 191 -6.53 2.44 -20.05
CA PRO A 191 -7.53 2.27 -21.11
C PRO A 191 -6.84 1.87 -22.42
N ALA A 192 -7.47 0.98 -23.20
CA ALA A 192 -6.97 0.63 -24.52
C ALA A 192 -6.81 1.92 -25.34
N THR A 193 -5.58 2.25 -25.73
CA THR A 193 -5.30 3.40 -26.58
C THR A 193 -6.08 3.21 -27.89
N PRO A 194 -6.87 4.21 -28.33
CA PRO A 194 -7.63 4.13 -29.58
C PRO A 194 -6.72 4.09 -30.82
#